data_AF-R9MUA6-F1
#
_entry.id   AF-R9MUA6-F1
#
_cell.length_a   1.000
_cell.length_b   1.000
_cell.length_c   1.000
_cell.angle_alpha   90.00
_cell.angle_beta   90.00
_cell.angle_gamma   90.00
#
_symmetry.space_group_name_H-M   'P 1'
#
loop_
_entity.id
_entity.type
_entity.pdbx_description
1 polymer ?
#
loop_
_entity_poly.entity_id
_entity_poly.type
_entity_poly.pdbx_seq_one_letter_code
_entity_poly.pdbx_strand_id
1 'polypeptide(L)'
;MYNSKMKGIRWETKHRVHYLKRSDIKRLLYVPLEEIPDGQKRREIEYYLKGQTELEQVLKLVSDFKILLSGKDETELDSWIKRAEILQITEINSFLKLIRSDLEAVKNAIKYDYSNGPAEGHNNKIKVIKRQMYGRCKFDLLRLKVLC
;
A
#
# COMPACT_ATOMS: atom_id res chain seq x y z
N MET A 1 7.33 -8.93 -50.19
CA MET A 1 6.61 -7.69 -49.81
C MET A 1 5.87 -7.72 -48.46
N TYR A 2 5.78 -8.85 -47.75
CA TYR A 2 5.00 -8.95 -46.49
C TYR A 2 5.79 -8.54 -45.21
N ASN A 3 7.13 -8.64 -45.25
CA ASN A 3 7.99 -8.53 -44.07
C ASN A 3 8.30 -7.07 -43.65
N SER A 4 8.26 -6.11 -44.58
CA SER A 4 8.52 -4.69 -44.28
C SER A 4 7.34 -3.99 -43.60
N LYS A 5 6.08 -4.36 -43.92
CA LYS A 5 4.89 -3.84 -43.23
C LYS A 5 4.81 -4.32 -41.78
N MET A 6 5.16 -5.57 -41.49
CA MET A 6 5.21 -6.10 -40.12
C MET A 6 6.29 -5.42 -39.27
N LYS A 7 7.45 -5.08 -39.85
CA LYS A 7 8.49 -4.30 -39.16
C LYS A 7 8.04 -2.85 -38.86
N GLY A 8 7.28 -2.23 -39.76
CA GLY A 8 6.68 -0.91 -39.57
C GLY A 8 5.66 -0.89 -38.44
N ILE A 9 4.72 -1.85 -38.43
CA ILE A 9 3.71 -2.00 -37.36
C ILE A 9 4.40 -2.21 -36.01
N ARG A 10 5.46 -3.02 -35.96
CA ARG A 10 6.25 -3.30 -34.74
C ARG A 10 7.08 -2.10 -34.26
N TRP A 11 7.50 -1.22 -35.18
CA TRP A 11 8.15 0.06 -34.84
C TRP A 11 7.14 1.09 -34.35
N GLU A 12 5.98 1.21 -35.00
CA GLU A 12 4.90 2.12 -34.59
C GLU A 12 4.29 1.74 -33.23
N THR A 13 4.09 0.45 -32.94
CA THR A 13 3.68 0.01 -31.59
C THR A 13 4.74 0.29 -30.54
N LYS A 14 6.04 0.24 -30.88
CA LYS A 14 7.12 0.54 -29.92
C LYS A 14 7.21 2.04 -29.57
N HIS A 15 6.74 2.92 -30.46
CA HIS A 15 6.80 4.39 -30.30
C HIS A 15 5.49 5.03 -29.87
N ARG A 16 4.41 4.25 -29.70
CA ARG A 16 3.11 4.73 -29.20
C ARG A 16 2.74 4.22 -27.81
N VAL A 17 3.62 3.44 -27.16
CA VAL A 17 3.39 2.96 -25.80
C VAL A 17 4.25 3.79 -24.84
N HIS A 18 3.59 4.69 -24.12
CA HIS A 18 4.23 5.41 -23.01
C HIS A 18 4.43 4.42 -21.85
N TYR A 19 5.68 4.05 -21.58
CA TYR A 19 6.02 3.14 -20.50
C TYR A 19 6.22 3.90 -19.21
N LEU A 20 5.31 3.72 -18.25
CA LEU A 20 5.51 4.20 -16.89
C LEU A 20 6.27 3.16 -16.07
N LYS A 21 7.24 3.60 -15.24
CA LYS A 21 7.95 2.67 -14.37
C LYS A 21 7.02 2.19 -13.26
N ARG A 22 7.10 0.90 -12.91
CA ARG A 22 6.35 0.33 -11.79
C ARG A 22 6.61 1.06 -10.46
N SER A 23 7.82 1.59 -10.27
CA SER A 23 8.18 2.40 -9.11
C SER A 23 7.30 3.64 -8.97
N ASP A 24 6.90 4.23 -10.10
CA ASP A 24 6.16 5.47 -10.13
C ASP A 24 4.70 5.23 -9.73
N ILE A 25 4.09 4.13 -10.18
CA ILE A 25 2.77 3.69 -9.70
C ILE A 25 2.81 3.31 -8.22
N LYS A 26 3.82 2.52 -7.79
CA LYS A 26 3.94 2.11 -6.38
C LYS A 26 4.08 3.30 -5.44
N ARG A 27 4.74 4.37 -5.89
CA ARG A 27 4.88 5.60 -5.11
C ARG A 27 3.52 6.24 -4.80
N LEU A 28 2.53 6.12 -5.69
CA LEU A 28 1.18 6.66 -5.48
C LEU A 28 0.43 5.99 -4.32
N LEU A 29 0.83 4.77 -3.94
CA LEU A 29 0.30 4.12 -2.74
C LEU A 29 0.73 4.82 -1.46
N TYR A 30 1.74 5.69 -1.49
CA TYR A 30 2.32 6.35 -0.32
C TYR A 30 2.17 7.87 -0.39
N VAL A 31 2.38 8.44 -1.58
CA VAL A 31 2.44 9.88 -1.83
C VAL A 31 1.32 10.26 -2.81
N PRO A 32 0.43 11.20 -2.47
CA PRO A 32 -0.58 11.71 -3.40
C PRO A 32 0.04 12.25 -4.70
N LEU A 33 -0.73 12.20 -5.79
CA LEU A 33 -0.27 12.65 -7.10
C LEU A 33 0.13 14.15 -7.06
N GLU A 34 -0.56 14.93 -6.25
CA GLU A 34 -0.42 16.38 -6.03
C GLU A 34 0.89 16.75 -5.31
N GLU A 35 1.54 15.79 -4.65
CA GLU A 35 2.79 15.99 -3.92
C GLU A 35 4.03 15.60 -4.76
N ILE A 36 3.85 15.09 -5.97
CA ILE A 36 4.97 14.74 -6.86
C ILE A 36 5.60 16.02 -7.41
N PRO A 37 6.87 16.37 -7.06
CA PRO A 37 7.44 17.68 -7.43
C PRO A 37 7.67 17.85 -8.94
N ASP A 38 7.91 16.74 -9.63
CA ASP A 38 8.12 16.72 -11.08
C ASP A 38 6.77 16.85 -11.82
N GLY A 39 6.50 18.07 -12.29
CA GLY A 39 5.25 18.41 -12.97
C GLY A 39 5.06 17.70 -14.32
N GLN A 40 6.14 17.35 -15.02
CA GLN A 40 6.04 16.57 -16.26
C GLN A 40 5.61 15.14 -15.94
N LYS A 41 6.30 14.52 -14.97
CA LYS A 41 6.00 13.16 -14.53
C LYS A 41 4.59 13.02 -13.96
N ARG A 42 4.11 14.03 -13.23
CA ARG A 42 2.72 14.07 -12.76
C ARG A 42 1.71 13.96 -13.91
N ARG A 43 1.91 14.73 -14.99
CA ARG A 43 1.02 14.70 -16.17
C ARG A 43 1.06 13.35 -16.90
N GLU A 44 2.24 12.74 -16.99
CA GLU A 44 2.39 11.40 -17.58
C GLU A 44 1.62 10.34 -16.79
N ILE A 45 1.71 10.39 -15.46
CA ILE A 45 0.95 9.51 -14.57
C ILE A 45 -0.56 9.76 -14.71
N GLU A 46 -0.98 11.03 -14.71
CA GLU A 46 -2.39 11.39 -14.83
C GLU A 46 -2.99 10.91 -16.15
N TYR A 47 -2.25 11.06 -17.25
CA TYR A 47 -2.66 10.54 -18.56
C TYR A 47 -2.78 9.01 -18.54
N TYR A 48 -1.84 8.31 -17.91
CA TYR A 48 -1.88 6.86 -17.76
C TYR A 48 -3.08 6.39 -16.93
N LEU A 49 -3.38 7.07 -15.82
CA LEU A 49 -4.52 6.75 -14.96
C LEU A 49 -5.87 6.93 -15.66
N LYS A 50 -6.02 7.98 -16.49
CA LYS A 50 -7.23 8.18 -17.32
C LYS A 50 -7.52 7.01 -18.26
N GLY A 51 -6.49 6.25 -18.65
CA GLY A 51 -6.64 5.05 -19.47
C GLY A 51 -6.94 3.76 -18.68
N GLN A 52 -6.92 3.81 -17.35
CA GLN A 52 -7.02 2.64 -16.46
C GLN A 52 -7.94 2.94 -15.27
N THR A 53 -9.26 2.89 -15.52
CA THR A 53 -10.29 3.24 -14.53
C THR A 53 -10.19 2.41 -13.24
N GLU A 54 -9.87 1.12 -13.33
CA GLU A 54 -9.74 0.24 -12.15
C GLU A 54 -8.59 0.70 -11.25
N LEU A 55 -7.43 1.03 -11.82
CA LEU A 55 -6.27 1.48 -11.06
C LEU A 55 -6.53 2.82 -10.37
N GLU A 56 -7.19 3.76 -11.07
CA GLU A 56 -7.59 5.04 -10.51
C GLU A 56 -8.54 4.86 -9.30
N GLN A 57 -9.53 3.98 -9.43
CA GLN A 57 -10.46 3.65 -8.34
C GLN A 57 -9.74 3.05 -7.13
N VAL A 58 -8.80 2.12 -7.34
CA VAL A 58 -8.01 1.53 -6.25
C VAL A 58 -7.15 2.57 -5.55
N LEU A 59 -6.47 3.43 -6.30
CA LEU A 59 -5.63 4.48 -5.70
C LEU A 59 -6.46 5.46 -4.86
N LYS A 60 -7.64 5.86 -5.37
CA LYS A 60 -8.57 6.69 -4.60
C LYS A 60 -9.03 5.99 -3.33
N LEU A 61 -9.37 4.70 -3.42
CA LEU A 61 -9.80 3.89 -2.29
C LEU A 61 -8.73 3.82 -1.18
N VAL A 62 -7.46 3.61 -1.57
CA VAL A 62 -6.31 3.59 -0.66
C VAL A 62 -6.10 4.97 -0.03
N SER A 63 -6.21 6.05 -0.81
CA SER A 63 -6.09 7.41 -0.29
C SER A 63 -7.17 7.73 0.72
N ASP A 64 -8.44 7.43 0.40
CA ASP A 64 -9.58 7.62 1.30
C ASP A 64 -9.40 6.84 2.60
N PHE A 65 -8.89 5.61 2.53
CA PHE A 65 -8.65 4.78 3.70
C PHE A 65 -7.59 5.38 4.63
N LYS A 66 -6.52 5.96 4.08
CA LYS A 66 -5.48 6.62 4.89
C LYS A 66 -6.00 7.87 5.60
N ILE A 67 -6.79 8.66 4.89
CA ILE A 67 -7.44 9.86 5.45
C ILE A 67 -8.34 9.42 6.60
N LEU A 68 -9.13 8.35 6.38
CA LEU A 68 -10.00 7.77 7.40
C LEU A 68 -9.23 7.28 8.62
N LEU A 69 -8.13 6.54 8.42
CA LEU A 69 -7.26 6.07 9.52
C LEU A 69 -6.58 7.20 10.29
N SER A 70 -6.34 8.34 9.63
CA SER A 70 -5.74 9.53 10.25
C SER A 70 -6.82 10.44 10.88
N GLY A 71 -8.08 10.21 10.54
CA GLY A 71 -9.24 10.86 11.15
C GLY A 71 -9.54 10.27 12.53
N LYS A 72 -10.47 10.91 13.24
CA LYS A 72 -10.96 10.44 14.55
C LYS A 72 -12.43 10.01 14.52
N ASP A 73 -12.99 9.85 13.32
CA ASP A 73 -14.38 9.50 13.10
C ASP A 73 -14.48 8.10 12.49
N GLU A 74 -14.81 7.11 13.32
CA GLU A 74 -14.95 5.72 12.92
C GLU A 74 -16.23 5.44 12.10
N THR A 75 -17.18 6.39 12.05
CA THR A 75 -18.49 6.16 11.40
C THR A 75 -18.37 6.06 9.88
N GLU A 76 -17.33 6.66 9.30
CA GLU A 76 -17.04 6.59 7.88
C GLU A 76 -16.43 5.24 7.44
N LEU A 77 -16.03 4.37 8.37
CA LEU A 77 -15.43 3.07 8.04
C LEU A 77 -16.43 2.17 7.31
N ASP A 78 -17.66 2.11 7.81
CA ASP A 78 -18.73 1.30 7.24
C ASP A 78 -19.13 1.81 5.83
N SER A 79 -19.06 3.13 5.61
CA SER A 79 -19.32 3.76 4.30
C SER A 79 -18.21 3.41 3.30
N TRP A 80 -16.95 3.46 3.75
CA TRP A 80 -15.77 3.11 2.95
C TRP A 80 -15.75 1.63 2.56
N ILE A 81 -16.05 0.71 3.50
CA ILE A 81 -16.12 -0.73 3.22
C ILE A 81 -17.14 -1.02 2.11
N LYS A 82 -18.33 -0.44 2.18
CA LYS A 82 -19.37 -0.63 1.15
C LYS A 82 -18.92 -0.17 -0.23
N ARG A 83 -18.25 0.99 -0.31
CA ARG A 83 -17.68 1.50 -1.57
C ARG A 83 -16.61 0.55 -2.12
N ALA A 84 -15.79 -0.03 -1.25
CA ALA A 84 -14.76 -0.98 -1.62
C ALA A 84 -15.32 -2.29 -2.19
N GLU A 85 -16.41 -2.81 -1.61
CA GLU A 85 -17.08 -4.04 -2.07
C GLU A 85 -17.71 -3.90 -3.45
N ILE A 86 -18.20 -2.71 -3.80
CA ILE A 86 -18.80 -2.43 -5.12
C ILE A 86 -17.78 -2.60 -6.25
N LEU A 87 -16.49 -2.36 -6.00
CA LEU A 87 -15.46 -2.50 -7.03
C LEU A 87 -15.19 -3.95 -7.44
N GLN A 88 -15.63 -4.94 -6.65
CA GLN A 88 -15.51 -6.38 -6.96
C GLN A 88 -14.08 -6.87 -7.26
N ILE A 89 -13.06 -6.16 -6.74
CA ILE A 89 -11.66 -6.55 -6.90
C ILE A 89 -11.32 -7.61 -5.85
N THR A 90 -10.82 -8.77 -6.30
CA THR A 90 -10.62 -9.96 -5.45
C THR A 90 -9.64 -9.70 -4.30
N GLU A 91 -8.55 -8.99 -4.57
CA GLU A 91 -7.51 -8.63 -3.63
C GLU A 91 -8.05 -7.67 -2.56
N ILE A 92 -8.86 -6.69 -2.98
CA ILE A 92 -9.51 -5.74 -2.06
C ILE A 92 -10.54 -6.47 -1.21
N ASN A 93 -11.38 -7.33 -1.79
CA ASN A 93 -12.36 -8.11 -1.04
C ASN A 93 -11.71 -9.01 0.03
N SER A 94 -10.53 -9.55 -0.26
CA SER A 94 -9.75 -10.32 0.72
C SER A 94 -9.28 -9.44 1.88
N PHE A 95 -8.84 -8.21 1.59
CA PHE A 95 -8.49 -7.22 2.61
C PHE A 95 -9.71 -6.80 3.46
N LEU A 96 -10.88 -6.60 2.83
CA LEU A 96 -12.12 -6.24 3.54
C LEU A 96 -12.59 -7.34 4.50
N LYS A 97 -12.40 -8.61 4.14
CA LYS A 97 -12.68 -9.74 5.05
C LYS A 97 -11.84 -9.65 6.34
N LEU A 98 -10.57 -9.27 6.22
CA LEU A 98 -9.68 -9.06 7.38
C LEU A 98 -10.11 -7.86 8.22
N ILE A 99 -10.53 -6.75 7.59
CA ILE A 99 -11.08 -5.61 8.34
C ILE A 99 -12.35 -6.03 9.09
N ARG A 100 -13.24 -6.79 8.43
CA ARG A 100 -14.50 -7.26 9.03
C ARG A 100 -14.26 -8.23 10.19
N SER A 101 -13.25 -9.10 10.14
CA SER A 101 -12.94 -10.00 11.25
C SER A 101 -12.49 -9.25 12.51
N ASP A 102 -11.79 -8.13 12.34
CA ASP A 102 -11.21 -7.34 13.42
C ASP A 102 -11.80 -5.93 13.50
N LEU A 103 -13.09 -5.77 13.17
CA LEU A 103 -13.73 -4.47 12.96
C LEU A 103 -13.61 -3.55 14.19
N GLU A 104 -13.81 -4.09 15.40
CA GLU A 104 -13.67 -3.34 16.64
C GLU A 104 -12.23 -2.86 16.86
N ALA A 105 -11.23 -3.67 16.53
CA ALA A 105 -9.83 -3.26 16.63
C ALA A 105 -9.51 -2.14 15.64
N VAL A 106 -10.04 -2.21 14.41
CA VAL A 106 -9.86 -1.16 13.39
C VAL A 106 -10.56 0.14 13.81
N LYS A 107 -11.79 0.06 14.33
CA LYS A 107 -12.52 1.24 14.87
C LYS A 107 -11.74 1.89 16.01
N ASN A 108 -11.21 1.09 16.93
CA ASN A 108 -10.36 1.59 18.02
C ASN A 108 -9.07 2.23 17.51
N ALA A 109 -8.46 1.68 16.46
CA ALA A 109 -7.25 2.25 15.85
C ALA A 109 -7.50 3.62 15.18
N ILE A 110 -8.72 3.90 14.72
CA ILE A 110 -9.14 5.22 14.20
C ILE A 110 -9.44 6.18 15.36
N LYS A 111 -10.16 5.69 16.37
CA LYS A 111 -10.63 6.51 17.49
C LYS A 111 -9.52 6.98 18.42
N TYR A 112 -8.52 6.13 18.64
CA TYR A 112 -7.46 6.38 19.60
C TYR A 112 -6.10 6.53 18.92
N ASP A 113 -5.29 7.46 19.42
CA ASP A 113 -3.92 7.68 18.94
C ASP A 113 -2.92 6.60 19.46
N TYR A 114 -3.42 5.48 19.98
CA TYR A 114 -2.59 4.39 20.50
C TYR A 114 -2.08 3.51 19.35
N SER A 115 -0.77 3.23 19.37
CA SER A 115 -0.15 2.30 18.44
C SER A 115 0.54 1.17 19.18
N ASN A 116 0.56 -0.01 18.56
CA ASN A 116 1.35 -1.14 19.03
C ASN A 116 2.86 -0.98 18.72
N GLY A 117 3.26 0.17 18.16
CA GLY A 117 4.63 0.45 17.70
C GLY A 117 5.70 0.24 18.77
N PRO A 118 5.54 0.72 20.01
CA PRO A 118 6.51 0.46 21.08
C PRO A 118 6.66 -1.03 21.37
N ALA A 119 5.56 -1.78 21.48
CA ALA A 119 5.61 -3.21 21.76
C ALA A 119 6.24 -4.00 20.60
N GLU A 120 5.91 -3.64 19.35
CA GLU A 120 6.54 -4.20 18.16
C GLU A 120 8.04 -3.89 18.09
N GLY A 121 8.45 -2.69 18.48
CA GLY A 121 9.85 -2.29 18.63
C GLY A 121 10.59 -3.19 19.62
N HIS A 122 10.01 -3.44 20.80
CA HIS A 122 10.58 -4.36 21.79
C HIS A 122 10.66 -5.79 21.25
N ASN A 123 9.58 -6.28 20.62
CA ASN A 123 9.57 -7.60 19.98
C ASN A 123 10.66 -7.73 18.91
N ASN A 124 10.88 -6.70 18.10
CA ASN A 124 11.93 -6.68 17.10
C ASN A 124 13.32 -6.67 17.75
N LYS A 125 13.56 -5.83 18.77
CA LYS A 125 14.82 -5.81 19.53
C LYS A 125 15.16 -7.20 20.08
N ILE A 126 14.18 -7.87 20.70
CA ILE A 126 14.34 -9.23 21.23
C ILE A 126 14.67 -10.23 20.11
N LYS A 127 13.95 -10.17 18.98
CA LYS A 127 14.20 -11.02 17.81
C LYS A 127 15.62 -10.80 17.24
N VAL A 128 16.09 -9.56 17.19
CA VAL A 128 17.45 -9.21 16.72
C VAL A 128 18.51 -9.79 17.66
N ILE A 129 18.37 -9.62 18.97
CA ILE A 129 19.31 -10.19 19.96
C ILE A 129 19.37 -11.72 19.81
N LYS A 130 18.22 -12.39 19.67
CA LYS A 130 18.18 -13.85 19.45
C LYS A 130 18.90 -14.26 18.16
N ARG A 131 18.74 -13.52 17.06
CA ARG A 131 19.43 -13.78 15.78
C ARG A 131 20.94 -13.57 15.88
N GLN A 132 21.39 -12.49 16.51
CA GLN A 132 22.82 -12.23 16.75
C GLN A 132 23.49 -13.33 17.59
N MET A 133 22.71 -13.99 18.43
CA MET A 133 23.17 -15.08 19.29
C MET A 133 22.94 -16.47 18.69
N TYR A 134 22.60 -16.55 17.40
CA TYR A 134 22.37 -17.79 16.67
C TYR A 134 21.35 -18.73 17.34
N GLY A 135 20.34 -18.15 18.01
CA GLY A 135 19.33 -18.92 18.74
C GLY A 135 19.81 -19.58 20.04
N ARG A 136 21.07 -19.38 20.45
CA ARG A 136 21.65 -20.01 21.67
C ARG A 136 21.29 -19.30 22.97
N CYS A 137 20.35 -18.37 22.92
CA CYS A 137 19.97 -17.53 24.04
C CYS A 137 18.79 -18.15 24.80
N LYS A 138 19.10 -19.00 25.80
CA LYS A 138 18.10 -19.43 26.80
C LYS A 138 17.56 -18.21 27.56
N PHE A 139 16.42 -18.36 28.24
CA PHE A 139 15.70 -17.25 28.87
C PHE A 139 16.61 -16.37 29.75
N ASP A 140 17.45 -16.97 30.59
CA ASP A 140 18.33 -16.23 31.51
C ASP A 140 19.32 -15.34 30.77
N LEU A 141 19.95 -15.86 29.71
CA LEU A 141 20.92 -15.12 28.91
C LEU A 141 20.24 -14.01 28.09
N LEU A 142 19.03 -14.25 27.61
CA LEU A 142 18.24 -13.25 26.90
C LEU A 142 17.80 -12.13 27.84
N ARG A 143 17.35 -12.47 29.05
CA ARG A 143 16.97 -11.53 30.08
C ARG A 143 18.15 -10.62 30.45
N LEU A 144 19.33 -11.21 30.68
CA LEU A 144 20.55 -10.45 30.94
C LEU A 144 20.83 -9.44 29.83
N LYS A 145 20.74 -9.85 28.56
CA LYS A 145 21.08 -9.01 27.40
C LYS A 145 20.03 -7.95 27.04
N VAL A 146 18.78 -8.14 27.47
CA VAL A 146 17.69 -7.20 27.21
C VAL A 146 17.59 -6.12 28.29
N LEU A 147 17.90 -6.48 29.54
CA LEU A 147 17.76 -5.61 30.72
C LEU A 147 19.07 -4.92 31.15
N CYS A 148 20.21 -5.31 30.58
CA CYS A 148 21.49 -4.62 30.79
C CYS A 148 21.59 -3.30 30.03
#